data_AF-A0A9X6NRZ2-F1
#
_entry.id   AF-A0A9X6NRZ2-F1
#
_cell.length_a   1.000
_cell.length_b   1.000
_cell.length_c   1.000
_cell.angle_alpha   90.00
_cell.angle_beta   90.00
_cell.angle_gamma   90.00
#
_symmetry.space_group_name_H-M   'P 1'
#
loop_
_entity.id
_entity.type
_entity.pdbx_description
1 polymer ?
#
loop_
_entity_poly.entity_id
_entity_poly.type
_entity_poly.pdbx_seq_one_letter_code
_entity_poly.pdbx_strand_id
1 'polypeptide(L)'
;MGRHQVFSHRALHGHPGTRITSSTTRRTLLRVENLSKYGGLALDFDVIVINGTALRAMLREHSCIMCEEAFPKMLNSGFFGCKRGARFAELMLAKYHTDFRPFEWVYNSGHMAYNFWQEDHALVHVVPEVCSYPVGYKEHERDVYLHRRGYYHWMEKLAIHTYLHGRDFGEEQALKMNSSFGDMVRWVMKGAPVFPPLKRDARDKWRPSDKKLLPELDDGAYF
;
A
#
# COMPACT_ATOMS: atom_id res chain seq x y z
N MET A 1 15.19 -15.38 -23.95
CA MET A 1 15.16 -16.13 -22.67
C MET A 1 15.76 -15.26 -21.58
N GLY A 2 14.95 -14.44 -20.90
CA GLY A 2 15.41 -13.58 -19.80
C GLY A 2 15.16 -14.26 -18.46
N ARG A 3 16.22 -14.59 -17.72
CA ARG A 3 16.11 -15.09 -16.35
C ARG A 3 15.64 -13.94 -15.47
N HIS A 4 14.42 -14.00 -14.95
CA HIS A 4 14.02 -13.14 -13.84
C HIS A 4 14.81 -13.57 -12.61
N GLN A 5 15.77 -12.75 -12.21
CA GLN A 5 16.46 -12.87 -10.94
C GLN A 5 15.43 -12.69 -9.82
N VAL A 6 15.10 -13.80 -9.15
CA VAL A 6 14.64 -13.75 -7.77
C VAL A 6 15.86 -13.33 -6.96
N PHE A 7 15.86 -12.10 -6.45
CA PHE A 7 16.91 -11.60 -5.58
C PHE A 7 16.89 -12.40 -4.27
N SER A 8 17.77 -13.39 -4.19
CA SER A 8 18.21 -13.99 -2.93
C SER A 8 19.60 -13.43 -2.64
N HIS A 9 19.70 -12.52 -1.67
CA HIS A 9 20.96 -11.99 -1.19
C HIS A 9 21.25 -12.50 0.22
N ARG A 10 22.47 -13.01 0.42
CA ARG A 10 23.06 -13.43 1.70
C ARG A 10 23.93 -12.30 2.31
N ALA A 11 23.97 -12.29 3.65
CA ALA A 11 24.93 -11.67 4.59
C ALA A 11 24.85 -10.14 4.81
N LEU A 12 25.03 -9.52 6.00
CA LEU A 12 25.23 -9.90 7.43
C LEU A 12 24.84 -8.66 8.28
N HIS A 13 24.39 -8.84 9.53
CA HIS A 13 24.13 -7.83 10.58
C HIS A 13 23.08 -6.72 10.28
N GLY A 14 21.81 -7.06 10.51
CA GLY A 14 20.62 -6.21 10.33
C GLY A 14 19.78 -6.67 9.14
N HIS A 15 19.13 -7.84 9.25
CA HIS A 15 18.55 -8.55 8.09
C HIS A 15 17.49 -7.75 7.30
N PRO A 16 17.54 -7.76 5.95
CA PRO A 16 16.37 -7.49 5.12
C PRO A 16 15.33 -8.60 5.36
N GLY A 17 14.12 -8.23 5.79
CA GLY A 17 13.03 -9.18 6.07
C GLY A 17 12.78 -9.50 7.55
N THR A 18 13.25 -8.68 8.50
CA THR A 18 12.93 -8.87 9.91
C THR A 18 11.41 -8.76 10.14
N ARG A 19 10.78 -9.88 10.52
CA ARG A 19 9.40 -9.90 10.98
C ARG A 19 9.35 -9.24 12.36
N ILE A 20 8.97 -7.97 12.41
CA ILE A 20 8.78 -7.25 13.67
C ILE A 20 7.53 -7.82 14.34
N THR A 21 7.69 -8.48 15.49
CA THR A 21 6.58 -9.09 16.26
C THR A 21 5.93 -8.12 17.25
N SER A 22 6.44 -6.89 17.37
CA SER A 22 5.91 -5.89 18.30
C SER A 22 4.50 -5.41 17.95
N SER A 23 3.88 -4.71 18.91
CA SER A 23 2.68 -3.90 18.71
C SER A 23 2.79 -3.10 17.41
N THR A 24 1.68 -2.99 16.68
CA THR A 24 1.56 -2.29 15.39
C THR A 24 2.25 -0.93 15.42
N THR A 25 2.16 -0.22 16.53
CA THR A 25 2.77 1.10 16.76
C THR A 25 4.30 1.10 16.67
N ARG A 26 4.99 0.13 17.29
CA ARG A 26 6.47 0.05 17.22
C ARG A 26 6.96 -0.34 15.82
N ARG A 27 6.13 -1.02 15.02
CA ARG A 27 6.47 -1.32 13.62
C ARG A 27 6.57 -0.04 12.80
N THR A 28 5.66 0.91 13.00
CA THR A 28 5.67 2.16 12.23
C THR A 28 6.91 3.00 12.53
N LEU A 29 7.31 3.11 13.81
CA LEU A 29 8.56 3.78 14.18
C LEU A 29 9.77 3.15 13.46
N LEU A 30 9.90 1.82 13.54
CA LEU A 30 11.01 1.11 12.89
C LEU A 30 11.00 1.28 11.36
N ARG A 31 9.84 1.38 10.72
CA ARG A 31 9.73 1.70 9.28
C ARG A 31 10.31 3.07 8.99
N VAL A 32 9.90 4.08 9.75
CA VAL A 32 10.32 5.47 9.54
C VAL A 32 11.82 5.63 9.82
N GLU A 33 12.35 5.00 10.88
CA GLU A 33 13.78 4.96 11.18
C GLU A 33 14.58 4.35 10.01
N ASN A 34 14.14 3.20 9.50
CA ASN A 34 14.82 2.54 8.38
C ASN A 34 14.73 3.35 7.08
N LEU A 35 13.57 3.94 6.77
CA LEU A 35 13.38 4.77 5.58
C LEU A 35 14.20 6.06 5.67
N SER A 36 14.27 6.70 6.83
CA SER A 36 15.12 7.87 7.05
C SER A 36 16.60 7.52 6.82
N LYS A 37 17.08 6.44 7.46
CA LYS A 37 18.49 6.05 7.43
C LYS A 37 18.95 5.47 6.09
N TYR A 38 18.13 4.63 5.46
CA TYR A 38 18.52 3.82 4.31
C TYR A 38 17.72 4.14 3.04
N GLY A 39 16.58 4.82 3.15
CA GLY A 39 15.60 4.93 2.07
C GLY A 39 14.96 3.59 1.74
N GLY A 40 14.37 3.51 0.55
CA GLY A 40 13.77 2.29 0.00
C GLY A 40 12.26 2.27 0.15
N LEU A 41 11.73 1.07 0.43
CA LEU A 41 10.29 0.79 0.49
C LEU A 41 10.00 -0.07 1.71
N ALA A 42 9.10 0.40 2.56
CA ALA A 42 8.53 -0.32 3.68
C ALA A 42 7.09 -0.74 3.32
N LEU A 43 6.83 -2.05 3.45
CA LEU A 43 5.53 -2.65 3.16
C LEU A 43 4.96 -3.33 4.40
N ASP A 44 3.65 -3.30 4.56
CA ASP A 44 2.92 -4.26 5.35
C ASP A 44 3.06 -5.66 4.74
N PHE A 45 2.93 -6.69 5.58
CA PHE A 45 3.18 -8.08 5.17
C PHE A 45 2.16 -8.60 4.16
N ASP A 46 1.02 -7.93 4.06
CA ASP A 46 -0.12 -8.26 3.24
C ASP A 46 -0.36 -7.21 2.14
N VAL A 47 0.68 -6.45 1.81
CA VAL A 47 0.75 -5.59 0.63
C VAL A 47 1.47 -6.32 -0.52
N ILE A 48 0.79 -6.41 -1.65
CA ILE A 48 1.27 -7.09 -2.85
C ILE A 48 1.59 -6.05 -3.93
N VAL A 49 2.83 -6.00 -4.38
CA VAL A 49 3.25 -5.15 -5.51
C VAL A 49 2.88 -5.85 -6.83
N ILE A 50 2.00 -5.23 -7.61
CA ILE A 50 1.53 -5.76 -8.89
C ILE A 50 2.42 -5.24 -10.03
N ASN A 51 2.69 -3.94 -10.07
CA ASN A 51 3.51 -3.30 -11.10
C ASN A 51 4.81 -2.71 -10.52
N GLY A 52 5.81 -3.57 -10.36
CA GLY A 52 7.11 -3.17 -9.82
C GLY A 52 7.88 -2.18 -10.71
N THR A 53 7.64 -2.15 -12.03
CA THR A 53 8.29 -1.21 -12.95
C THR A 53 7.77 0.20 -12.73
N ALA A 54 6.44 0.36 -12.66
CA ALA A 54 5.82 1.64 -12.34
C ALA A 54 6.21 2.13 -10.94
N LEU A 55 6.26 1.22 -9.95
CA LEU A 55 6.68 1.57 -8.59
C LEU A 55 8.11 2.11 -8.54
N ARG A 56 9.05 1.45 -9.22
CA ARG A 56 10.43 1.94 -9.31
C ARG A 56 10.52 3.29 -10.02
N ALA A 57 9.69 3.55 -11.02
CA ALA A 57 9.64 4.86 -11.67
C ALA A 57 9.18 5.95 -10.70
N MET A 58 8.10 5.67 -9.97
CA MET A 58 7.54 6.58 -8.95
C MET A 58 8.55 6.89 -7.83
N LEU A 59 9.30 5.89 -7.35
CA LEU A 59 10.37 6.08 -6.35
C LEU A 59 11.58 6.89 -6.86
N ARG A 60 11.80 6.94 -8.18
CA ARG A 60 12.83 7.81 -8.77
C ARG A 60 12.34 9.25 -8.87
N GLU A 61 11.07 9.43 -9.21
CA GLU A 61 10.46 10.75 -9.42
C GLU A 61 10.24 11.48 -8.10
N HIS A 62 9.64 10.83 -7.11
CA HIS A 62 9.25 11.48 -5.85
C HIS A 62 10.25 11.25 -4.72
N SER A 63 10.32 12.21 -3.78
CA SER A 63 11.19 12.08 -2.59
C SER A 63 10.67 11.02 -1.63
N CYS A 64 9.36 11.04 -1.38
CA CYS A 64 8.63 10.01 -0.66
C CYS A 64 7.30 9.71 -1.37
N ILE A 65 6.80 8.49 -1.18
CA ILE A 65 5.50 8.01 -1.64
C ILE A 65 4.78 7.32 -0.49
N MET A 66 3.48 7.51 -0.35
CA MET A 66 2.68 6.85 0.68
C MET A 66 1.27 6.61 0.17
N CYS A 67 0.62 5.50 0.55
CA CYS A 67 -0.74 5.24 0.09
C CYS A 67 -1.79 6.03 0.86
N GLU A 68 -2.92 6.29 0.21
CA GLU A 68 -4.13 6.77 0.88
C GLU A 68 -4.92 5.61 1.50
N GLU A 69 -5.59 5.82 2.63
CA GLU A 69 -6.54 4.83 3.20
C GLU A 69 -7.96 5.38 3.26
N ALA A 70 -8.13 6.60 3.77
CA ALA A 70 -9.41 7.28 3.87
C ALA A 70 -9.28 8.72 3.37
N PHE A 71 -8.79 8.91 2.15
CA PHE A 71 -8.54 10.24 1.59
C PHE A 71 -9.81 11.11 1.54
N PRO A 72 -9.72 12.42 1.84
CA PRO A 72 -8.57 13.20 2.29
C PRO A 72 -8.53 13.31 3.82
N LYS A 73 -8.54 12.20 4.56
CA LYS A 73 -8.48 12.24 6.04
C LYS A 73 -7.26 11.54 6.60
N MET A 74 -6.69 10.60 5.83
CA MET A 74 -5.67 9.70 6.35
C MET A 74 -4.84 9.06 5.24
N LEU A 75 -3.53 9.03 5.46
CA LEU A 75 -2.57 8.20 4.72
C LEU A 75 -2.35 6.88 5.46
N ASN A 76 -1.64 5.92 4.87
CA ASN A 76 -1.35 4.65 5.53
C ASN A 76 0.11 4.22 5.33
N SER A 77 0.76 3.81 6.43
CA SER A 77 2.19 3.46 6.46
C SER A 77 2.47 1.99 6.10
N GLY A 78 1.44 1.26 5.67
CA GLY A 78 1.53 -0.07 5.08
C GLY A 78 2.11 -0.07 3.68
N PHE A 79 2.07 1.07 2.97
CA PHE A 79 2.83 1.28 1.75
C PHE A 79 3.53 2.64 1.84
N PHE A 80 4.81 2.62 2.21
CA PHE A 80 5.59 3.83 2.45
C PHE A 80 7.00 3.68 1.86
N GLY A 81 7.37 4.54 0.92
CA GLY A 81 8.71 4.57 0.34
C GLY A 81 9.31 5.96 0.38
N CYS A 82 10.62 6.03 0.55
CA CYS A 82 11.36 7.29 0.59
C CYS A 82 12.77 7.13 0.03
N LYS A 83 13.32 8.20 -0.54
CA LYS A 83 14.75 8.34 -0.75
C LYS A 83 15.45 8.49 0.61
N ARG A 84 16.70 8.06 0.70
CA ARG A 84 17.52 8.25 1.90
C ARG A 84 17.65 9.75 2.20
N GLY A 85 17.46 10.13 3.47
CA GLY A 85 17.50 11.54 3.88
C GLY A 85 16.36 12.39 3.32
N ALA A 86 15.25 11.78 2.90
CA ALA A 86 14.08 12.53 2.49
C ALA A 86 13.47 13.28 3.68
N ARG A 87 13.25 14.59 3.51
CA ARG A 87 12.72 15.50 4.55
C ARG A 87 11.46 14.97 5.24
N PHE A 88 10.54 14.38 4.50
CA PHE A 88 9.30 13.82 5.08
C PHE A 88 9.56 12.70 6.08
N ALA A 89 10.49 11.78 5.79
CA ALA A 89 10.86 10.72 6.72
C ALA A 89 11.57 11.27 7.98
N GLU A 90 12.38 12.32 7.83
CA GLU A 90 13.05 12.99 8.95
C GLU A 90 12.06 13.74 9.85
N LEU A 91 11.10 14.47 9.26
CA LEU A 91 10.03 15.14 10.00
C LEU A 91 9.16 14.14 10.77
N MET A 92 8.75 13.06 10.10
CA MET A 92 8.03 11.96 10.74
C MET A 92 8.83 11.41 11.92
N LEU A 93 10.13 11.08 11.72
CA LEU A 93 10.96 10.53 12.80
C LEU A 93 11.10 11.49 13.99
N ALA A 94 11.34 12.78 13.73
CA ALA A 94 11.40 13.80 14.77
C ALA A 94 10.07 13.90 15.54
N LYS A 95 8.93 13.80 14.84
CA LYS A 95 7.61 13.79 15.46
C LYS A 95 7.36 12.53 16.28
N TYR A 96 7.81 11.36 15.81
CA TYR A 96 7.80 10.13 16.60
C TYR A 96 8.58 10.26 17.91
N HIS A 97 9.71 10.98 17.93
CA HIS A 97 10.46 11.18 19.18
C HIS A 97 9.75 12.08 20.20
N THR A 98 8.77 12.88 19.78
CA THR A 98 8.13 13.91 20.62
C THR A 98 6.64 13.68 20.88
N ASP A 99 5.93 12.96 20.01
CA ASP A 99 4.48 12.77 20.03
C ASP A 99 4.09 11.35 19.58
N PHE A 100 4.88 10.33 19.95
CA PHE A 100 4.51 8.94 19.70
C PHE A 100 3.45 8.47 20.69
N ARG A 101 2.36 7.91 20.16
CA ARG A 101 1.21 7.46 20.97
C ARG A 101 1.11 5.94 20.96
N PRO A 102 1.64 5.22 21.96
CA PRO A 102 1.82 3.76 21.89
C PRO A 102 0.53 2.96 21.61
N PHE A 103 -0.63 3.51 21.96
CA PHE A 103 -1.94 2.85 21.82
C PHE A 103 -2.80 3.39 20.66
N GLU A 104 -2.38 4.46 19.99
CA GLU A 104 -3.13 5.09 18.89
C GLU A 104 -2.49 4.76 17.54
N TRP A 105 -2.61 3.50 17.10
CA TRP A 105 -1.95 3.05 15.87
C TRP A 105 -2.35 3.91 14.65
N VAL A 106 -3.64 4.24 14.51
CA VAL A 106 -4.21 5.09 13.45
C VAL A 106 -3.54 6.45 13.39
N TYR A 107 -3.35 7.08 14.57
CA TYR A 107 -2.71 8.37 14.67
C TYR A 107 -1.27 8.32 14.12
N ASN A 108 -0.49 7.35 14.60
CA ASN A 108 0.92 7.22 14.22
C ASN A 108 1.08 6.80 12.74
N SER A 109 0.28 5.84 12.27
CA SER A 109 0.41 5.30 10.90
C SER A 109 -0.16 6.21 9.83
N GLY A 110 -1.14 7.06 10.18
CA GLY A 110 -1.93 7.78 9.19
C GLY A 110 -2.13 9.26 9.46
N HIS A 111 -2.76 9.64 10.58
CA HIS A 111 -3.08 11.06 10.83
C HIS A 111 -1.82 11.94 10.89
N MET A 112 -0.75 11.48 11.55
CA MET A 112 0.50 12.23 11.64
C MET A 112 1.09 12.53 10.25
N ALA A 113 1.12 11.51 9.38
CA ALA A 113 1.60 11.65 8.01
C ALA A 113 0.69 12.57 7.18
N TYR A 114 -0.62 12.45 7.37
CA TYR A 114 -1.60 13.28 6.69
C TYR A 114 -1.46 14.77 7.07
N ASN A 115 -1.22 15.08 8.35
CA ASN A 115 -1.02 16.46 8.80
C ASN A 115 0.20 17.10 8.14
N PHE A 116 1.34 16.39 8.06
CA PHE A 116 2.49 16.90 7.32
C PHE A 116 2.20 17.08 5.83
N TRP A 117 1.45 16.16 5.22
CA TRP A 117 1.04 16.31 3.84
C TRP A 117 0.15 17.54 3.63
N GLN A 118 -0.75 17.85 4.56
CA GLN A 118 -1.59 19.07 4.50
C GLN A 118 -0.78 20.36 4.64
N GLU A 119 0.29 20.36 5.44
CA GLU A 119 1.18 21.50 5.60
C GLU A 119 2.02 21.76 4.34
N ASP A 120 2.47 20.69 3.67
CA ASP A 120 3.25 20.77 2.43
C ASP A 120 3.04 19.52 1.56
N HIS A 121 2.19 19.67 0.54
CA HIS A 121 1.81 18.60 -0.38
C HIS A 121 3.01 18.05 -1.18
N ALA A 122 4.13 18.76 -1.26
CA ALA A 122 5.33 18.31 -1.97
C ALA A 122 6.20 17.34 -1.13
N LEU A 123 5.94 17.21 0.18
CA LEU A 123 6.71 16.33 1.05
C LEU A 123 6.55 14.84 0.69
N VAL A 124 5.34 14.44 0.28
CA VAL A 124 5.03 13.05 -0.03
C VAL A 124 4.02 12.96 -1.16
N HIS A 125 4.30 12.12 -2.15
CA HIS A 125 3.35 11.80 -3.20
C HIS A 125 2.37 10.74 -2.70
N VAL A 126 1.07 11.09 -2.72
CA VAL A 126 0.01 10.17 -2.30
C VAL A 126 -0.32 9.21 -3.44
N VAL A 127 -0.15 7.92 -3.18
CA VAL A 127 -0.42 6.85 -4.15
C VAL A 127 -1.85 6.38 -3.97
N PRO A 128 -2.73 6.66 -4.96
CA PRO A 128 -4.12 6.28 -4.84
C PRO A 128 -4.26 4.77 -4.97
N GLU A 129 -5.39 4.25 -4.51
CA GLU A 129 -5.83 2.89 -4.88
C GLU A 129 -5.00 1.71 -4.36
N VAL A 130 -3.98 1.95 -3.52
CA VAL A 130 -3.14 0.92 -2.88
C VAL A 130 -3.71 0.50 -1.52
N CYS A 131 -3.90 1.46 -0.62
CA CYS A 131 -4.44 1.22 0.72
C CYS A 131 -5.90 1.67 0.85
N SER A 132 -6.46 2.30 -0.18
CA SER A 132 -7.89 2.54 -0.26
C SER A 132 -8.55 1.19 -0.46
N TYR A 133 -9.16 0.72 0.61
CA TYR A 133 -9.92 -0.51 0.62
C TYR A 133 -11.08 -0.36 -0.39
N PRO A 134 -11.37 -1.33 -1.28
CA PRO A 134 -12.63 -1.30 -2.06
C PRO A 134 -13.87 -1.56 -1.20
N VAL A 135 -13.72 -1.51 0.12
CA VAL A 135 -14.72 -1.90 1.10
C VAL A 135 -14.78 -0.80 2.15
N GLY A 136 -15.83 0.01 2.12
CA GLY A 136 -16.07 0.99 3.17
C GLY A 136 -16.52 0.26 4.43
N TYR A 137 -15.60 -0.28 5.24
CA TYR A 137 -15.82 -0.93 6.56
C TYR A 137 -16.93 -2.00 6.66
N LYS A 138 -17.71 -2.24 5.62
CA LYS A 138 -18.90 -3.08 5.67
C LYS A 138 -18.52 -4.45 5.14
N GLU A 139 -18.60 -5.43 6.03
CA GLU A 139 -18.34 -6.86 5.82
C GLU A 139 -18.75 -7.40 4.44
N HIS A 140 -19.89 -6.96 3.91
CA HIS A 140 -20.37 -7.37 2.57
C HIS A 140 -19.40 -7.07 1.40
N GLU A 141 -18.68 -5.96 1.39
CA GLU A 141 -17.77 -5.63 0.28
C GLU A 141 -16.46 -6.42 0.37
N ARG A 142 -16.05 -6.81 1.58
CA ARG A 142 -14.96 -7.77 1.79
C ARG A 142 -15.34 -9.12 1.19
N ASP A 143 -16.54 -9.60 1.44
CA ASP A 143 -17.03 -10.86 0.86
C ASP A 143 -17.08 -10.81 -0.66
N VAL A 144 -17.52 -9.69 -1.23
CA VAL A 144 -17.51 -9.50 -2.69
C VAL A 144 -16.09 -9.56 -3.24
N TYR A 145 -15.13 -8.87 -2.61
CA TYR A 145 -13.72 -8.92 -3.01
C TYR A 145 -13.14 -10.35 -2.94
N LEU A 146 -13.45 -11.07 -1.87
CA LEU A 146 -12.94 -12.41 -1.63
C LEU A 146 -13.61 -13.49 -2.47
N HIS A 147 -14.88 -13.35 -2.82
CA HIS A 147 -15.67 -14.43 -3.42
C HIS A 147 -16.14 -14.15 -4.85
N ARG A 148 -16.10 -12.91 -5.35
CA ARG A 148 -16.56 -12.58 -6.70
C ARG A 148 -15.40 -12.41 -7.68
N ARG A 149 -15.48 -13.12 -8.81
CA ARG A 149 -14.55 -12.97 -9.94
C ARG A 149 -14.97 -11.81 -10.83
N GLY A 150 -13.99 -11.04 -11.32
CA GLY A 150 -14.20 -9.92 -12.25
C GLY A 150 -14.74 -8.64 -11.62
N TYR A 151 -14.97 -8.61 -10.30
CA TYR A 151 -15.42 -7.41 -9.59
C TYR A 151 -14.26 -6.44 -9.32
N TYR A 152 -13.09 -6.98 -8.97
CA TYR A 152 -11.91 -6.20 -8.63
C TYR A 152 -10.81 -6.41 -9.67
N HIS A 153 -10.43 -5.32 -10.36
CA HIS A 153 -9.43 -5.29 -11.43
C HIS A 153 -8.01 -5.08 -10.87
N TRP A 154 -7.52 -6.07 -10.11
CA TRP A 154 -6.23 -5.98 -9.42
C TRP A 154 -5.01 -5.87 -10.36
N MET A 155 -5.11 -6.39 -11.58
CA MET A 155 -3.98 -6.46 -12.53
C MET A 155 -3.51 -5.08 -13.02
N GLU A 156 -4.35 -4.06 -12.91
CA GLU A 156 -4.05 -2.70 -13.37
C GLU A 156 -3.47 -1.81 -12.26
N LYS A 157 -3.44 -2.32 -11.02
CA LYS A 157 -3.00 -1.55 -9.85
C LYS A 157 -1.48 -1.51 -9.75
N LEU A 158 -0.99 -0.50 -9.02
CA LEU A 158 0.43 -0.42 -8.66
C LEU A 158 0.79 -1.49 -7.63
N ALA A 159 0.02 -1.50 -6.55
CA ALA A 159 0.10 -2.42 -5.43
C ALA A 159 -1.28 -2.51 -4.76
N ILE A 160 -1.48 -3.51 -3.90
CA ILE A 160 -2.74 -3.73 -3.18
C ILE A 160 -2.42 -4.08 -1.74
N HIS A 161 -3.00 -3.34 -0.80
CA HIS A 161 -3.09 -3.72 0.61
C HIS A 161 -4.30 -4.63 0.79
N THR A 162 -4.07 -5.90 1.12
CA THR A 162 -5.16 -6.90 1.17
C THR A 162 -5.96 -6.85 2.46
N TYR A 163 -5.40 -6.29 3.54
CA TYR A 163 -5.98 -6.24 4.90
C TYR A 163 -6.39 -7.62 5.44
N LEU A 164 -5.77 -8.68 4.91
CA LEU A 164 -6.04 -10.04 5.33
C LEU A 164 -5.16 -10.39 6.51
N HIS A 165 -5.59 -9.87 7.66
CA HIS A 165 -4.99 -10.12 8.95
C HIS A 165 -5.68 -11.34 9.60
N GLY A 166 -5.41 -12.55 9.10
CA GLY A 166 -6.02 -13.78 9.63
C GLY A 166 -5.14 -15.01 9.41
N ARG A 167 -5.19 -15.97 10.34
CA ARG A 167 -4.41 -17.23 10.26
C ARG A 167 -5.09 -18.29 9.39
N ASP A 168 -6.35 -18.08 9.00
CA ASP A 168 -7.17 -19.12 8.36
C ASP A 168 -7.14 -19.09 6.83
N PHE A 169 -6.35 -18.18 6.25
CA PHE A 169 -6.14 -18.12 4.81
C PHE A 169 -4.85 -18.85 4.43
N GLY A 170 -4.97 -20.13 4.08
CA GLY A 170 -3.88 -20.99 3.65
C GLY A 170 -3.77 -21.14 2.13
N GLU A 171 -2.67 -21.78 1.71
CA GLU A 171 -2.40 -22.13 0.31
C GLU A 171 -3.55 -22.95 -0.30
N GLU A 172 -4.06 -23.94 0.41
CA GLU A 172 -5.14 -24.80 -0.10
C GLU A 172 -6.41 -24.00 -0.41
N GLN A 173 -6.80 -23.08 0.50
CA GLN A 173 -7.93 -22.19 0.28
C GLN A 173 -7.69 -21.31 -0.95
N ALA A 174 -6.52 -20.67 -1.04
CA ALA A 174 -6.15 -19.80 -2.16
C ALA A 174 -6.21 -20.52 -3.52
N LEU A 175 -5.77 -21.79 -3.57
CA LEU A 175 -5.81 -22.59 -4.79
C LEU A 175 -7.25 -22.93 -5.23
N LYS A 176 -8.19 -23.05 -4.30
CA LYS A 176 -9.60 -23.41 -4.57
C LYS A 176 -10.51 -22.20 -4.81
N MET A 177 -10.09 -20.98 -4.48
CA MET A 177 -10.91 -19.78 -4.62
C MET A 177 -11.26 -19.46 -6.09
N ASN A 178 -12.54 -19.39 -6.42
CA ASN A 178 -13.01 -18.91 -7.73
C ASN A 178 -13.36 -17.41 -7.71
N SER A 179 -12.38 -16.57 -7.38
CA SER A 179 -12.55 -15.10 -7.26
C SER A 179 -11.37 -14.33 -7.84
N SER A 180 -11.53 -13.00 -8.02
CA SER A 180 -10.43 -12.13 -8.44
C SER A 180 -9.27 -12.16 -7.44
N PHE A 181 -9.59 -12.19 -6.15
CA PHE A 181 -8.60 -12.35 -5.09
C PHE A 181 -7.86 -13.68 -5.18
N GLY A 182 -8.58 -14.80 -5.39
CA GLY A 182 -7.97 -16.11 -5.61
C GLY A 182 -7.03 -16.13 -6.82
N ASP A 183 -7.41 -15.47 -7.93
CA ASP A 183 -6.56 -15.31 -9.10
C ASP A 183 -5.26 -14.55 -8.77
N MET A 184 -5.35 -13.48 -7.97
CA MET A 184 -4.19 -12.71 -7.51
C MET A 184 -3.26 -13.53 -6.62
N VAL A 185 -3.79 -14.24 -5.62
CA VAL A 185 -2.94 -15.04 -4.73
C VAL A 185 -2.25 -16.16 -5.50
N ARG A 186 -2.97 -16.85 -6.40
CA ARG A 186 -2.36 -17.86 -7.28
C ARG A 186 -1.27 -17.26 -8.17
N TRP A 187 -1.44 -16.03 -8.65
CA TRP A 187 -0.42 -15.31 -9.41
C TRP A 187 0.84 -15.05 -8.58
N VAL A 188 0.70 -14.64 -7.32
CA VAL A 188 1.84 -14.48 -6.39
C VAL A 188 2.53 -15.84 -6.14
N MET A 189 1.75 -16.89 -5.86
CA MET A 189 2.27 -18.20 -5.47
C MET A 189 3.00 -18.96 -6.59
N LYS A 190 2.44 -18.98 -7.80
CA LYS A 190 2.99 -19.79 -8.91
C LYS A 190 4.23 -19.15 -9.57
N GLY A 191 4.64 -17.97 -9.11
CA GLY A 191 5.44 -17.05 -9.91
C GLY A 191 4.57 -16.50 -11.05
N ALA A 192 4.62 -15.18 -11.27
CA ALA A 192 3.76 -14.49 -12.23
C ALA A 192 3.62 -15.27 -13.56
N PRO A 193 2.44 -15.82 -13.92
CA PRO A 193 2.21 -16.23 -15.30
C PRO A 193 2.46 -15.04 -16.23
N VAL A 194 3.12 -15.30 -17.35
CA VAL A 194 3.17 -14.36 -18.47
C VAL A 194 1.73 -14.19 -18.94
N PHE A 195 1.09 -13.09 -18.57
CA PHE A 195 -0.25 -12.81 -19.05
C PHE A 195 -0.19 -12.58 -20.56
N PRO A 196 -0.99 -13.27 -21.38
CA PRO A 196 -1.26 -12.77 -22.72
C PRO A 196 -1.89 -11.38 -22.56
N PRO A 197 -1.56 -10.42 -23.44
CA PRO A 197 -2.07 -9.07 -23.36
C PRO A 197 -3.61 -9.09 -23.25
N LEU A 198 -4.16 -8.31 -22.32
CA LEU A 198 -5.60 -8.14 -22.16
C LEU A 198 -6.21 -7.79 -23.53
N LYS A 199 -7.16 -8.61 -23.99
CA LYS A 199 -7.97 -8.29 -25.17
C LYS A 199 -8.59 -6.92 -24.96
N ARG A 200 -8.40 -6.02 -25.93
CA ARG A 200 -8.81 -4.60 -25.87
C ARG A 200 -10.27 -4.43 -25.44
N ASP A 201 -11.12 -5.38 -25.80
CA ASP A 201 -12.58 -5.34 -25.67
C ASP A 201 -13.11 -5.28 -24.22
N ALA A 202 -12.27 -5.54 -23.21
CA ALA A 202 -12.64 -5.38 -21.80
C ALA A 202 -12.50 -3.94 -21.26
N ARG A 203 -11.76 -3.07 -21.97
CA ARG A 203 -11.56 -1.67 -21.55
C ARG A 203 -12.77 -0.77 -21.87
N ASP A 204 -13.55 -1.09 -22.89
CA ASP A 204 -14.60 -0.20 -23.40
C ASP A 204 -15.91 -0.23 -22.59
N LYS A 205 -16.02 -1.12 -21.58
CA LYS A 205 -17.22 -1.23 -20.74
C LYS A 205 -17.08 -0.60 -19.36
N TRP A 206 -15.91 -0.09 -18.99
CA TRP A 206 -15.70 0.58 -17.71
C TRP A 206 -15.37 2.05 -17.95
N ARG A 207 -16.34 2.94 -17.66
CA ARG A 207 -16.10 4.38 -17.61
C ARG A 207 -15.84 4.78 -16.14
N PRO A 208 -14.70 5.40 -15.81
CA PRO A 208 -14.46 5.99 -14.50
C PRO A 208 -15.43 7.14 -14.12
N SER A 209 -16.33 7.55 -15.04
CA SER A 209 -17.22 8.71 -14.89
C SER A 209 -18.42 8.50 -13.95
N ASP A 210 -18.62 7.30 -13.41
CA ASP A 210 -19.67 7.06 -12.41
C ASP A 210 -19.20 7.35 -10.98
N LYS A 211 -17.95 7.78 -10.80
CA LYS A 211 -17.59 8.56 -9.62
C LYS A 211 -18.29 9.91 -9.76
N LYS A 212 -19.43 10.09 -9.05
CA LYS A 212 -19.85 11.42 -8.62
C LYS A 212 -18.59 12.11 -8.11
N LEU A 213 -18.16 13.14 -8.83
CA LEU A 213 -17.11 14.05 -8.41
C LEU A 213 -17.33 14.35 -6.93
N LEU A 214 -16.29 14.16 -6.13
CA LEU A 214 -16.22 14.68 -4.78
C LEU A 214 -16.76 16.11 -4.84
N PRO A 215 -17.75 16.50 -4.01
CA PRO A 215 -18.20 17.88 -3.99
C PRO A 215 -16.97 18.76 -3.77
N GLU A 216 -16.84 19.80 -4.60
CA GLU A 216 -15.84 20.84 -4.42
C GLU A 216 -15.84 21.23 -2.94
N LEU A 217 -14.68 21.08 -2.29
CA LEU A 217 -14.50 21.48 -0.91
C LEU A 217 -14.70 22.99 -0.88
N ASP A 218 -15.79 23.41 -0.25
CA ASP A 218 -16.08 24.80 0.06
C ASP A 218 -15.00 25.29 1.04
N ASP A 219 -14.11 26.18 0.59
CA ASP A 219 -12.98 26.75 1.33
C ASP A 219 -13.42 27.70 2.47
N GLY A 220 -14.62 27.54 3.00
CA GLY A 220 -15.25 28.51 3.89
C GLY A 220 -16.10 27.89 4.98
N ALA A 221 -15.46 27.32 6.01
CA ALA A 221 -15.86 27.49 7.42
C ALA A 221 -15.23 26.41 8.32
N TYR A 222 -14.11 26.72 8.96
CA TYR A 222 -13.83 26.22 10.32
C TYR A 222 -13.01 27.29 11.08
N PHE A 223 -13.71 27.99 11.98
CA PHE A 223 -13.14 28.56 13.20
C PHE A 223 -12.99 27.45 14.24
#